data_AF-A0A8I6XP03-F1
#
_entry.id   AF-A0A8I6XP03-F1
#
_cell.length_a   1.000
_cell.length_b   1.000
_cell.length_c   1.000
_cell.angle_alpha   90.00
_cell.angle_beta   90.00
_cell.angle_gamma   90.00
#
_symmetry.space_group_name_H-M   'P 1'
#
loop_
_entity.id
_entity.type
_entity.pdbx_description
1 polymer ?
#
loop_
_entity_poly.entity_id
_entity_poly.type
_entity_poly.pdbx_seq_one_letter_code
_entity_poly.pdbx_strand_id
1 'polypeptide(L)'
;MFCNVFDDSPEIRFLQFPAKVPNLRSNCHGTGWVDVCQTVGVTSCGAMKFVTVVRSDGQIIGDLKGSSSFTVTSWTLRITELNKMAWDKTDELTSNELWSLDGFAATLPHAPLQFPLISMNDPNVICFVLSQRVAEHCYYDHWSVSVDISRRTVKGFCPYVNPELEETDVSRETNFSKAKYWYFKSFLPAEFSKHLNPLSDSAR
;
A
#
# COMPACT_ATOMS: atom_id res chain seq x y z
N MET A 1 -15.46 0.04 -7.78
CA MET A 1 -16.94 0.08 -7.85
C MET A 1 -17.39 1.27 -7.03
N PHE A 2 -18.22 2.13 -7.59
CA PHE A 2 -18.80 3.30 -6.92
C PHE A 2 -20.31 3.16 -6.93
N CYS A 3 -20.95 3.45 -5.81
CA CYS A 3 -22.40 3.42 -5.69
C CYS A 3 -22.80 4.45 -4.63
N ASN A 4 -23.67 5.39 -4.98
CA ASN A 4 -24.31 6.23 -3.98
C ASN A 4 -25.52 5.48 -3.41
N VAL A 5 -25.32 4.79 -2.30
CA VAL A 5 -26.37 3.98 -1.67
C VAL A 5 -27.50 4.80 -1.04
N PHE A 6 -27.33 6.12 -0.96
CA PHE A 6 -28.31 7.06 -0.41
C PHE A 6 -29.17 7.71 -1.50
N ASP A 7 -28.93 7.39 -2.78
CA ASP A 7 -29.76 7.86 -3.88
C ASP A 7 -31.09 7.08 -3.93
N ASP A 8 -32.16 7.72 -4.40
CA ASP A 8 -33.46 7.07 -4.61
C ASP A 8 -33.36 5.94 -5.65
N SER A 9 -32.40 6.05 -6.58
CA SER A 9 -32.06 5.02 -7.56
C SER A 9 -30.54 4.80 -7.61
N PRO A 10 -30.00 3.92 -6.75
CA PRO A 10 -28.55 3.74 -6.64
C PRO A 10 -27.97 3.11 -7.91
N GLU A 11 -27.13 3.86 -8.61
CA GLU A 11 -26.40 3.37 -9.79
C GLU A 11 -25.00 2.85 -9.41
N ILE A 12 -24.69 1.64 -9.87
CA ILE A 12 -23.34 1.08 -9.76
C ILE A 12 -22.50 1.54 -10.94
N ARG A 13 -21.41 2.26 -10.66
CA ARG A 13 -20.42 2.71 -11.64
C ARG A 13 -19.11 1.96 -11.47
N PHE A 14 -18.54 1.53 -12.59
CA PHE A 14 -17.24 0.87 -12.63
C PHE A 14 -16.22 1.80 -13.25
N LEU A 15 -15.11 2.00 -12.54
CA LEU A 15 -13.92 2.67 -13.05
C LEU A 15 -12.77 1.67 -12.99
N GLN A 16 -12.09 1.48 -14.12
CA GLN A 16 -10.93 0.62 -14.20
C GLN A 16 -9.74 1.29 -13.51
N PHE A 17 -8.89 0.49 -12.84
CA PHE A 17 -7.62 0.99 -12.32
C PHE A 17 -6.69 1.43 -13.45
N PRO A 18 -5.89 2.49 -13.23
CA PRO A 18 -5.07 3.11 -14.27
C PRO A 18 -3.84 2.27 -14.65
N ALA A 19 -3.44 1.32 -13.81
CA ALA A 19 -2.29 0.46 -14.03
C ALA A 19 -2.65 -1.02 -13.79
N LYS A 20 -1.95 -1.89 -14.51
CA LYS A 20 -1.98 -3.34 -14.30
C LYS A 20 -0.66 -3.76 -13.69
N VAL A 21 -0.70 -4.49 -12.57
CA VAL A 21 0.49 -5.13 -12.02
C VAL A 21 0.77 -6.40 -12.84
N PRO A 22 1.95 -6.52 -13.50
CA PRO A 22 2.30 -7.72 -14.24
C PRO A 22 2.22 -8.98 -13.38
N ASN A 23 1.83 -10.11 -13.98
CA ASN A 23 1.73 -11.42 -13.31
C ASN A 23 0.75 -11.52 -12.13
N LEU A 24 -0.03 -10.47 -11.84
CA LEU A 24 -1.20 -10.52 -10.97
C LEU A 24 -2.34 -11.25 -11.70
N ARG A 25 -2.20 -12.56 -11.92
CA ARG A 25 -3.24 -13.37 -12.58
C ARG A 25 -4.40 -13.61 -11.61
N SER A 26 -5.57 -13.08 -11.99
CA SER A 26 -6.83 -13.10 -11.24
C SER A 26 -7.39 -14.50 -10.87
N ASN A 27 -6.76 -15.60 -11.30
CA ASN A 27 -7.39 -16.92 -11.28
C ASN A 27 -6.69 -17.96 -10.40
N CYS A 28 -5.51 -17.65 -9.84
CA CYS A 28 -4.71 -18.62 -9.08
C CYS A 28 -4.30 -18.13 -7.69
N HIS A 29 -4.56 -16.87 -7.35
CA HIS A 29 -3.98 -16.20 -6.19
C HIS A 29 -5.06 -15.36 -5.51
N GLY A 30 -5.34 -15.63 -4.23
CA GLY A 30 -6.36 -14.91 -3.45
C GLY A 30 -6.07 -13.41 -3.31
N THR A 31 -7.02 -12.66 -2.74
CA THR A 31 -6.98 -11.17 -2.63
C THR A 31 -5.71 -10.63 -2.01
N GLY A 32 -5.06 -11.36 -1.10
CA GLY A 32 -3.88 -10.85 -0.42
C GLY A 32 -2.67 -10.60 -1.33
N TRP A 33 -2.54 -11.29 -2.47
CA TRP A 33 -1.48 -11.00 -3.45
C TRP A 33 -1.65 -9.64 -4.12
N VAL A 34 -2.89 -9.17 -4.20
CA VAL A 34 -3.22 -7.84 -4.69
C VAL A 34 -2.73 -6.79 -3.69
N ASP A 35 -2.98 -7.01 -2.40
CA ASP A 35 -2.60 -6.09 -1.33
C ASP A 35 -1.07 -5.91 -1.23
N VAL A 36 -0.27 -6.89 -1.64
CA VAL A 36 1.20 -6.78 -1.69
C VAL A 36 1.65 -5.67 -2.63
N CYS A 37 1.00 -5.56 -3.79
CA CYS A 37 1.45 -4.67 -4.86
C CYS A 37 0.61 -3.42 -5.01
N GLN A 38 -0.62 -3.38 -4.50
CA GLN A 38 -1.48 -2.22 -4.74
C GLN A 38 -2.47 -2.00 -3.61
N THR A 39 -2.90 -0.74 -3.48
CA THR A 39 -3.94 -0.34 -2.54
C THR A 39 -4.79 0.77 -3.12
N VAL A 40 -6.03 0.85 -2.66
CA VAL A 40 -6.91 1.99 -2.88
C VAL A 40 -7.27 2.53 -1.49
N GLY A 41 -7.31 3.85 -1.33
CA GLY A 41 -7.45 4.55 -0.05
C GLY A 41 -8.38 5.74 -0.19
N VAL A 42 -9.09 6.11 0.88
CA VAL A 42 -9.73 7.42 1.00
C VAL A 42 -9.06 8.15 2.15
N THR A 43 -8.62 9.39 1.91
CA THR A 43 -7.97 10.22 2.91
C THR A 43 -9.01 10.98 3.74
N SER A 44 -8.60 11.60 4.84
CA SER A 44 -9.48 12.37 5.71
C SER A 44 -10.13 13.57 5.01
N CYS A 45 -9.50 14.09 3.95
CA CYS A 45 -10.07 15.14 3.10
C CYS A 45 -10.99 14.63 1.99
N GLY A 46 -11.33 13.34 1.98
CA GLY A 46 -12.23 12.73 0.99
C GLY A 46 -11.58 12.41 -0.36
N ALA A 47 -10.27 12.60 -0.51
CA ALA A 47 -9.58 12.26 -1.75
C ALA A 47 -9.37 10.74 -1.82
N MET A 48 -9.84 10.14 -2.92
CA MET A 48 -9.56 8.74 -3.20
C MET A 48 -8.22 8.61 -3.94
N LYS A 49 -7.33 7.77 -3.42
CA LYS A 49 -6.03 7.48 -4.01
C LYS A 49 -5.89 6.01 -4.36
N PHE A 50 -5.11 5.76 -5.40
CA PHE A 50 -4.69 4.43 -5.79
C PHE A 50 -3.16 4.43 -5.84
N VAL A 51 -2.55 3.35 -5.37
CA VAL A 51 -1.09 3.20 -5.34
C VAL A 51 -0.73 1.81 -5.83
N THR A 52 0.31 1.72 -6.64
CA THR A 52 0.91 0.45 -7.06
C THR A 52 2.40 0.44 -6.81
N VAL A 53 2.94 -0.74 -6.51
CA VAL A 53 4.35 -1.07 -6.52
C VAL A 53 4.56 -2.15 -7.58
N VAL A 54 5.32 -1.82 -8.62
CA VAL A 54 5.58 -2.71 -9.76
C VAL A 54 7.07 -3.00 -9.83
N ARG A 55 7.43 -4.28 -9.78
CA ARG A 55 8.82 -4.74 -9.92
C ARG A 55 9.17 -4.97 -11.38
N SER A 56 10.39 -4.62 -11.77
CA SER A 56 10.90 -4.80 -13.14
C SER A 56 11.16 -6.27 -13.48
N ASP A 57 11.34 -7.14 -12.48
CA ASP A 57 11.48 -8.59 -12.67
C ASP A 57 10.16 -9.34 -12.78
N GLY A 58 9.03 -8.64 -12.67
CA GLY A 58 7.68 -9.23 -12.73
C GLY A 58 7.36 -10.16 -11.56
N GLN A 59 8.20 -10.25 -10.53
CA GLN A 59 7.88 -10.98 -9.31
C GLN A 59 6.99 -10.12 -8.40
N ILE A 60 6.21 -10.76 -7.53
CA ILE A 60 5.36 -10.09 -6.53
C ILE A 60 5.99 -10.17 -5.13
N ILE A 61 6.73 -11.25 -4.85
CA ILE A 61 7.33 -11.54 -3.55
C ILE A 61 8.79 -11.97 -3.68
N GLY A 62 9.48 -12.02 -2.55
CA GLY A 62 10.87 -12.46 -2.44
C GLY A 62 11.87 -11.36 -2.74
N ASP A 63 13.15 -11.69 -2.59
CA ASP A 63 14.24 -10.72 -2.74
C ASP A 63 14.37 -10.20 -4.17
N LEU A 64 14.99 -9.03 -4.34
CA LEU A 64 15.37 -8.51 -5.64
C LEU A 64 16.53 -9.34 -6.21
N LYS A 65 16.46 -9.71 -7.49
CA LYS A 65 17.50 -10.51 -8.16
C LYS A 65 18.36 -9.63 -9.06
N GLY A 66 19.68 -9.67 -8.92
CA GLY A 66 20.60 -8.91 -9.79
C GLY A 66 20.29 -7.41 -9.77
N SER A 67 20.12 -6.80 -10.95
CA SER A 67 19.78 -5.38 -11.11
C SER A 67 18.28 -5.09 -11.10
N SER A 68 17.47 -5.96 -10.49
CA SER A 68 16.02 -5.75 -10.38
C SER A 68 15.70 -4.50 -9.57
N SER A 69 14.63 -3.83 -9.98
CA SER A 69 14.18 -2.55 -9.45
C SER A 69 12.67 -2.59 -9.25
N PHE A 70 12.11 -1.55 -8.63
CA PHE A 70 10.67 -1.36 -8.56
C PHE A 70 10.32 0.11 -8.73
N THR A 71 9.06 0.35 -9.11
CA THR A 71 8.48 1.69 -9.21
C THR A 71 7.20 1.73 -8.39
N VAL A 72 7.12 2.74 -7.52
CA VAL A 72 5.89 3.12 -6.84
C VAL A 72 5.23 4.21 -7.65
N THR A 73 3.95 4.05 -7.93
CA THR A 73 3.16 5.07 -8.64
C THR A 73 1.88 5.34 -7.85
N SER A 74 1.51 6.61 -7.74
CA SER A 74 0.28 7.06 -7.09
C SER A 74 -0.63 7.79 -8.09
N TRP A 75 -1.93 7.63 -7.88
CA TRP A 75 -2.98 8.32 -8.61
C TRP A 75 -4.00 8.88 -7.62
N THR A 76 -4.64 9.98 -8.01
CA THR A 76 -5.79 10.53 -7.31
C THR A 76 -7.00 10.49 -8.23
N LEU A 77 -8.14 10.10 -7.68
CA LEU A 77 -9.41 10.11 -8.39
C LEU A 77 -9.86 11.55 -8.58
N ARG A 78 -10.09 11.95 -9.83
CA ARG A 78 -10.76 13.20 -10.17
C ARG A 78 -12.19 12.90 -10.61
N ILE A 79 -13.12 13.65 -10.05
CA ILE A 79 -14.51 13.68 -10.47
C ILE A 79 -14.74 15.03 -11.15
N THR A 80 -15.12 15.01 -12.43
CA THR A 80 -15.42 16.24 -13.18
C THR A 80 -16.81 16.77 -12.82
N GLU A 81 -17.10 18.03 -13.16
CA GLU A 81 -18.44 18.64 -13.06
C GLU A 81 -19.55 17.81 -13.75
N LEU A 82 -19.21 17.03 -14.77
CA LEU A 82 -20.14 16.12 -15.47
C LEU A 82 -20.26 14.73 -14.82
N ASN A 83 -19.84 14.58 -13.55
CA ASN A 83 -19.79 13.31 -12.81
C ASN A 83 -19.00 12.19 -13.50
N LYS A 84 -18.11 12.53 -14.44
CA LYS A 84 -17.15 11.58 -15.03
C LYS A 84 -15.99 11.39 -14.07
N MET A 85 -15.65 10.13 -13.82
CA MET A 85 -14.55 9.73 -12.96
C MET A 85 -13.33 9.37 -13.80
N ALA A 86 -12.17 9.90 -13.44
CA ALA A 86 -10.90 9.59 -14.09
C ALA A 86 -9.77 9.54 -13.05
N TRP A 87 -8.75 8.74 -13.32
CA TRP A 87 -7.53 8.70 -12.52
C TRP A 87 -6.50 9.65 -13.09
N ASP A 88 -5.99 10.57 -12.27
CA ASP A 88 -4.85 11.39 -12.62
C ASP A 88 -3.60 10.83 -11.92
N LYS A 89 -2.53 10.56 -12.68
CA LYS A 89 -1.23 10.16 -12.11
C LYS A 89 -0.66 11.35 -11.35
N THR A 90 -0.37 11.19 -10.06
CA THR A 90 0.12 12.31 -9.23
C THR A 90 1.61 12.22 -8.98
N ASP A 91 2.10 11.06 -8.52
CA ASP A 91 3.50 10.92 -8.12
C ASP A 91 4.08 9.56 -8.55
N GLU A 92 5.40 9.54 -8.65
CA GLU A 92 6.16 8.33 -8.97
C GLU A 92 7.52 8.36 -8.25
N LEU A 93 7.91 7.21 -7.74
CA LEU A 93 9.17 7.00 -7.03
C LEU A 93 9.78 5.66 -7.44
N THR A 94 10.97 5.71 -8.02
CA THR A 94 11.76 4.52 -8.38
C THR A 94 12.57 4.01 -7.20
N SER A 95 12.96 2.73 -7.22
CA SER A 95 13.83 2.15 -6.20
C SER A 95 15.16 2.88 -6.04
N ASN A 96 15.76 3.35 -7.14
CA ASN A 96 17.03 4.07 -7.09
C ASN A 96 16.88 5.42 -6.40
N GLU A 97 15.79 6.14 -6.66
CA GLU A 97 15.47 7.39 -5.97
C GLU A 97 15.23 7.13 -4.49
N LEU A 98 14.43 6.11 -4.14
CA LEU A 98 14.17 5.71 -2.75
C LEU A 98 15.45 5.40 -1.98
N TRP A 99 16.32 4.55 -2.55
CA TRP A 99 17.56 4.13 -1.91
C TRP A 99 18.57 5.28 -1.77
N SER A 100 18.43 6.33 -2.57
CA SER A 100 19.25 7.53 -2.48
C SER A 100 18.72 8.55 -1.47
N LEU A 101 17.54 8.32 -0.88
CA LEU A 101 16.97 9.24 0.10
C LEU A 101 17.73 9.19 1.43
N ASP A 102 17.92 10.37 2.01
CA ASP A 102 18.43 10.53 3.37
C ASP A 102 17.56 9.75 4.35
N GLY A 103 18.22 9.01 5.26
CA GLY A 103 17.56 8.11 6.22
C GLY A 103 17.30 6.70 5.67
N PHE A 104 17.03 6.54 4.36
CA PHE A 104 16.95 5.20 3.76
C PHE A 104 18.35 4.62 3.56
N ALA A 105 19.20 5.35 2.83
CA ALA A 105 20.53 4.89 2.41
C ALA A 105 21.44 4.42 3.56
N ALA A 106 21.28 5.02 4.74
CA ALA A 106 22.12 4.75 5.89
C ALA A 106 21.63 3.58 6.78
N THR A 107 20.35 3.22 6.71
CA THR A 107 19.73 2.35 7.74
C THR A 107 18.92 1.19 7.18
N LEU A 108 18.30 1.35 6.02
CA LEU A 108 17.32 0.38 5.51
C LEU A 108 17.91 -0.46 4.37
N PRO A 109 17.55 -1.75 4.29
CA PRO A 109 18.05 -2.61 3.23
C PRO A 109 17.45 -2.26 1.86
N HIS A 110 18.22 -2.54 0.80
CA HIS A 110 17.77 -2.42 -0.59
C HIS A 110 16.83 -3.58 -0.96
N ALA A 111 15.65 -3.57 -0.37
CA ALA A 111 14.61 -4.56 -0.52
C ALA A 111 13.38 -3.95 -1.25
N PRO A 112 12.50 -4.79 -1.82
CA PRO A 112 11.27 -4.32 -2.45
C PRO A 112 10.29 -3.77 -1.41
N LEU A 113 9.63 -2.65 -1.71
CA LEU A 113 8.50 -2.19 -0.92
C LEU A 113 7.27 -3.08 -1.18
N GLN A 114 6.53 -3.38 -0.13
CA GLN A 114 5.33 -4.24 -0.16
C GLN A 114 4.21 -3.62 0.66
N PHE A 115 2.97 -4.06 0.42
CA PHE A 115 1.80 -3.66 1.19
C PHE A 115 1.64 -2.14 1.33
N PRO A 116 1.52 -1.41 0.20
CA PRO A 116 1.31 0.02 0.26
C PRO A 116 0.05 0.35 1.07
N LEU A 117 0.15 1.35 1.93
CA LEU A 117 -0.96 1.88 2.69
C LEU A 117 -0.94 3.40 2.65
N ILE A 118 -2.02 3.99 2.16
CA ILE A 118 -2.18 5.44 2.08
C ILE A 118 -2.47 5.98 3.48
N SER A 119 -1.68 6.96 3.93
CA SER A 119 -1.97 7.66 5.18
C SER A 119 -3.28 8.43 5.06
N MET A 120 -4.16 8.27 6.04
CA MET A 120 -5.42 9.02 6.07
C MET A 120 -5.18 10.52 6.33
N ASN A 121 -4.15 10.87 7.10
CA ASN A 121 -3.88 12.24 7.54
C ASN A 121 -3.08 13.05 6.51
N ASP A 122 -2.19 12.39 5.77
CA ASP A 122 -1.35 13.01 4.75
C ASP A 122 -1.44 12.20 3.45
N PRO A 123 -2.19 12.67 2.45
CA PRO A 123 -2.38 11.97 1.17
C PRO A 123 -1.10 11.66 0.40
N ASN A 124 0.02 12.34 0.69
CA ASN A 124 1.28 12.12 -0.01
C ASN A 124 2.17 11.09 0.70
N VAL A 125 1.85 10.78 1.95
CA VAL A 125 2.57 9.79 2.75
C VAL A 125 1.95 8.41 2.53
N ILE A 126 2.80 7.49 2.10
CA ILE A 126 2.44 6.09 1.91
C ILE A 126 3.36 5.25 2.79
N CYS A 127 2.75 4.38 3.58
CA CYS A 127 3.44 3.41 4.42
C CYS A 127 3.61 2.11 3.66
N PHE A 128 4.75 1.45 3.87
CA PHE A 128 5.10 0.20 3.24
C PHE A 128 5.72 -0.75 4.26
N VAL A 129 5.65 -2.04 3.95
CA VAL A 129 6.47 -3.06 4.59
C VAL A 129 7.71 -3.28 3.72
N LEU A 130 8.87 -3.29 4.36
CA LEU A 130 10.15 -3.68 3.78
C LEU A 130 10.58 -4.99 4.46
N SER A 131 11.03 -5.97 3.68
CA SER A 131 11.42 -7.28 4.21
C SER A 131 12.78 -7.67 3.65
N GLN A 132 13.70 -8.10 4.51
CA GLN A 132 14.99 -8.63 4.08
C GLN A 132 15.22 -10.00 4.71
N ARG A 133 15.61 -10.97 3.87
CA ARG A 133 16.01 -12.29 4.35
C ARG A 133 17.33 -12.19 5.11
N VAL A 134 17.37 -12.73 6.33
CA VAL A 134 18.61 -12.85 7.10
C VAL A 134 19.35 -14.09 6.63
N ALA A 135 20.57 -13.93 6.08
CA ALA A 135 21.29 -15.02 5.41
C ALA A 135 21.55 -16.25 6.29
N GLU A 136 21.74 -16.02 7.60
CA GLU A 136 22.06 -17.05 8.60
C GLU A 136 20.82 -17.78 9.13
N HIS A 137 19.61 -17.32 8.76
CA HIS A 137 18.36 -17.82 9.32
C HIS A 137 17.29 -18.04 8.26
N CYS A 138 16.26 -18.80 8.61
CA CYS A 138 15.08 -19.02 7.76
C CYS A 138 13.98 -17.95 7.98
N TYR A 139 14.29 -16.81 8.60
CA TYR A 139 13.35 -15.71 8.85
C TYR A 139 13.73 -14.41 8.14
N TYR A 140 12.78 -13.46 8.13
CA TYR A 140 12.92 -12.13 7.53
C TYR A 140 12.88 -11.08 8.63
N ASP A 141 13.77 -10.09 8.52
CA ASP A 141 13.61 -8.85 9.24
C ASP A 141 12.63 -7.97 8.47
N HIS A 142 11.77 -7.28 9.22
CA HIS A 142 10.71 -6.46 8.67
C HIS A 142 10.79 -5.04 9.21
N TRP A 143 10.49 -4.06 8.37
CA TRP A 143 10.36 -2.66 8.76
C TRP A 143 9.06 -2.08 8.20
N SER A 144 8.40 -1.25 8.99
CA SER A 144 7.42 -0.30 8.46
C SER A 144 8.17 0.96 8.05
N VAL A 145 7.97 1.41 6.81
CA VAL A 145 8.62 2.60 6.25
C VAL A 145 7.55 3.54 5.73
N SER A 146 7.56 4.78 6.19
CA SER A 146 6.67 5.83 5.72
C SER A 146 7.42 6.78 4.79
N VAL A 147 6.92 6.97 3.58
CA VAL A 147 7.55 7.80 2.55
C VAL A 147 6.56 8.83 2.04
N ASP A 148 6.96 10.10 2.06
CA ASP A 148 6.28 11.15 1.30
C ASP A 148 6.77 11.06 -0.14
N ILE A 149 5.93 10.52 -1.01
CA ILE A 149 6.29 10.25 -2.41
C ILE A 149 6.42 11.54 -3.21
N SER A 150 5.57 12.52 -2.93
CA SER A 150 5.55 13.80 -3.65
C SER A 150 6.81 14.61 -3.36
N ARG A 151 7.21 14.67 -2.09
CA ARG A 151 8.42 15.38 -1.65
C ARG A 151 9.68 14.54 -1.73
N ARG A 152 9.56 13.24 -2.01
CA ARG A 152 10.66 12.27 -2.06
C ARG A 152 11.46 12.28 -0.75
N THR A 153 10.77 12.09 0.37
CA THR A 153 11.39 12.08 1.70
C THR A 153 10.92 10.90 2.54
N VAL A 154 11.83 10.28 3.30
CA VAL A 154 11.46 9.30 4.31
C VAL A 154 10.92 10.04 5.53
N LYS A 155 9.69 9.74 5.93
CA LYS A 155 9.05 10.33 7.11
C LYS A 155 9.44 9.63 8.41
N GLY A 156 9.76 8.34 8.30
CA GLY A 156 10.19 7.52 9.42
C GLY A 156 10.16 6.05 9.05
N PHE A 157 10.82 5.26 9.88
CA PHE A 157 10.73 3.81 9.81
C PHE A 157 10.79 3.24 11.23
N CYS A 158 10.22 2.06 11.43
CA CYS A 158 10.38 1.30 12.65
C CYS A 158 10.60 -0.19 12.31
N PRO A 159 11.51 -0.87 13.01
CA PRO A 159 11.60 -2.32 12.92
C PRO A 159 10.28 -2.92 13.40
N TYR A 160 9.77 -3.87 12.65
CA TYR A 160 8.65 -4.69 13.06
C TYR A 160 9.24 -5.88 13.82
N VAL A 161 9.10 -5.86 15.14
CA VAL A 161 9.53 -6.96 15.99
C VAL A 161 8.58 -8.12 15.77
N ASN A 162 9.09 -9.22 15.21
CA ASN A 162 8.34 -10.47 15.17
C ASN A 162 8.27 -11.02 16.61
N PRO A 163 7.09 -11.13 17.23
CA PRO A 163 6.94 -11.69 18.57
C PRO A 163 7.35 -13.16 18.67
N GLU A 164 7.69 -13.83 17.56
CA GLU A 164 8.36 -15.14 17.56
C GLU A 164 9.79 -15.11 18.10
N LEU A 165 10.48 -13.96 18.05
CA LEU A 165 11.86 -13.81 18.49
C LEU A 165 11.98 -13.31 19.94
N GLU A 166 10.87 -12.88 20.55
CA GLU A 166 10.76 -12.71 22.00
C GLU A 166 10.11 -13.98 22.58
N GLU A 167 10.86 -14.78 23.33
CA GLU A 167 10.43 -16.05 23.96
C GLU A 167 9.30 -15.90 25.01
N THR A 168 8.56 -14.80 25.04
CA THR A 168 7.58 -14.52 26.09
C THR A 168 6.23 -14.13 25.52
N ASP A 169 5.30 -15.07 25.69
CA ASP A 169 3.84 -14.93 25.68
C ASP A 169 3.09 -15.26 24.37
N VAL A 170 2.64 -16.51 24.29
CA VAL A 170 1.80 -17.06 23.21
C VAL A 170 0.34 -16.66 23.46
N SER A 171 0.03 -15.37 23.39
CA SER A 171 -1.35 -14.90 23.41
C SER A 171 -2.05 -15.19 22.06
N ARG A 172 -3.39 -15.23 22.05
CA ARG A 172 -4.19 -15.43 20.82
C ARG A 172 -3.88 -14.39 19.74
N GLU A 173 -3.46 -13.19 20.12
CA GLU A 173 -3.16 -12.06 19.24
C GLU A 173 -1.88 -12.31 18.43
N THR A 174 -0.91 -13.00 19.02
CA THR A 174 0.36 -13.41 18.41
C THR A 174 0.17 -14.44 17.28
N ASN A 175 -0.86 -15.28 17.37
CA ASN A 175 -1.21 -16.22 16.29
C ASN A 175 -1.86 -15.50 15.09
N PHE A 176 -2.57 -14.39 15.32
CA PHE A 176 -3.20 -13.60 14.26
C PHE A 176 -2.18 -12.82 13.42
N SER A 177 -1.10 -12.32 14.02
CA SER A 177 -0.04 -11.62 13.29
C SER A 177 0.77 -12.56 12.38
N LYS A 178 1.12 -13.78 12.86
CA LYS A 178 1.75 -14.84 12.06
C LYS A 178 0.90 -15.24 10.84
N ALA A 179 -0.39 -15.45 11.07
CA ALA A 179 -1.33 -15.80 10.00
C ALA A 179 -1.43 -14.69 8.95
N LYS A 180 -1.54 -13.43 9.36
CA LYS A 180 -1.75 -12.30 8.43
C LYS A 180 -0.65 -12.17 7.37
N TYR A 181 0.61 -12.43 7.70
CA TYR A 181 1.71 -12.39 6.73
C TYR A 181 1.66 -13.56 5.72
N TRP A 182 1.55 -14.80 6.19
CA TRP A 182 1.45 -15.98 5.31
C TRP A 182 0.20 -15.96 4.42
N TYR A 183 -0.87 -15.30 4.88
CA TYR A 183 -2.11 -15.14 4.12
C TYR A 183 -2.18 -13.82 3.33
N PHE A 184 -1.08 -13.05 3.28
CA PHE A 184 -1.00 -11.77 2.56
C PHE A 184 -2.11 -10.78 2.94
N LYS A 185 -2.56 -10.77 4.20
CA LYS A 185 -3.56 -9.83 4.68
C LYS A 185 -2.88 -8.55 5.11
N SER A 186 -3.38 -7.41 4.63
CA SER A 186 -2.95 -6.09 5.09
C SER A 186 -2.95 -6.02 6.62
N PHE A 187 -1.84 -5.53 7.20
CA PHE A 187 -1.64 -5.49 8.65
C PHE A 187 -2.59 -4.51 9.34
N LEU A 188 -3.17 -3.57 8.58
CA LEU A 188 -4.05 -2.53 9.07
C LEU A 188 -5.43 -2.70 8.41
N PRO A 189 -6.50 -2.94 9.19
CA PRO A 189 -7.84 -2.85 8.64
C PRO A 189 -8.08 -1.39 8.24
N ALA A 190 -8.02 -1.10 6.94
CA ALA A 190 -8.56 0.14 6.42
C ALA A 190 -10.08 0.06 6.57
N GLU A 191 -10.61 0.63 7.67
CA GLU A 191 -12.04 0.84 7.81
C GLU A 191 -12.47 1.96 6.87
N PHE A 192 -12.58 1.62 5.58
CA PHE A 192 -13.02 2.53 4.51
C PHE A 192 -14.40 3.14 4.77
N SER A 193 -15.25 2.45 5.54
CA SER A 193 -16.66 2.80 5.74
C SER A 193 -16.86 4.09 6.54
N LYS A 194 -15.95 4.45 7.46
CA LYS A 194 -16.15 5.62 8.34
C LYS A 194 -15.77 6.96 7.71
N HIS A 195 -15.12 6.95 6.55
CA HIS A 195 -14.61 8.16 5.87
C HIS A 195 -15.32 8.45 4.53
N LEU A 196 -16.25 7.59 4.11
CA LEU A 196 -17.14 7.85 2.97
C LEU A 196 -18.39 8.60 3.46
N ASN A 197 -18.26 9.90 3.71
CA ASN A 197 -19.40 10.80 3.77
C ASN A 197 -19.54 11.51 2.42
N PRO A 198 -20.44 11.06 1.51
CA PRO A 198 -20.73 11.80 0.28
C PRO A 198 -21.57 13.07 0.50
N LEU A 199 -21.94 13.40 1.75
CA LEU A 199 -22.74 14.58 2.08
C LEU A 199 -22.21 15.26 3.35
N SER A 200 -21.25 16.15 3.20
CA SER A 200 -21.09 17.27 4.14
C SER A 200 -20.79 18.55 3.37
N ASP A 201 -21.73 18.92 2.50
CA ASP A 201 -21.96 20.31 2.15
C ASP A 201 -23.44 20.47 1.78
N SER A 202 -24.27 20.60 2.82
CA SER A 202 -25.34 21.61 2.92
C SER A 202 -26.19 21.32 4.16
N ALA A 203 -26.09 22.16 5.19
CA ALA A 203 -27.23 22.80 5.85
C ALA A 203 -26.82 23.45 7.18
N ARG A 204 -26.75 24.79 7.14
CA ARG A 204 -26.76 25.79 8.23
C ARG A 204 -25.47 26.07 8.98
#